data_AF-Q4V282-F1
#
_entry.id   AF-Q4V282-F1
#
_cell.length_a   1.000
_cell.length_b   1.000
_cell.length_c   1.000
_cell.angle_alpha   90.00
_cell.angle_beta   90.00
_cell.angle_gamma   90.00
#
_symmetry.space_group_name_H-M   'P 1'
#
loop_
_entity.id
_entity.type
_entity.pdbx_description
1 polymer ?
#
loop_
_entity_poly.entity_id
_entity_poly.type
_entity_poly.pdbx_seq_one_letter_code
_entity_poly.pdbx_strand_id
1 'polypeptide(L)'
;MFYINKCIITLLFFLFVFPSISFAETEMNPEQQAFLNFEEEISDLVISSVKPLDKLDKMNGKLSEEELYNLALSVGKNFAANSDVSNQLQVPNMLSDDIKASLETVKNDLSMGFTELEGSMIYFARYIASRDSTFYDKYTQKRDNGFRYVDGGLTSLSTIGLRLNILGKGL
;
A
#
# COMPACT_ATOMS: atom_id res chain seq x y z
N MET A 1 -6.39 -3.16 -26.97
CA MET A 1 -7.11 -3.35 -25.69
C MET A 1 -6.51 -4.42 -24.75
N PHE A 2 -5.44 -5.16 -25.13
CA PHE A 2 -4.90 -6.26 -24.32
C PHE A 2 -3.80 -5.87 -23.30
N TYR A 3 -3.20 -4.69 -23.42
CA TYR A 3 -2.07 -4.27 -22.57
C TYR A 3 -2.49 -3.61 -21.24
N ILE A 4 -3.61 -2.89 -21.22
CA ILE A 4 -4.09 -2.16 -20.03
C ILE A 4 -4.55 -3.13 -18.93
N ASN A 5 -5.18 -4.25 -19.33
CA ASN A 5 -5.59 -5.30 -18.40
C ASN A 5 -4.40 -5.94 -17.67
N LYS A 6 -3.23 -6.07 -18.33
CA LYS A 6 -2.03 -6.60 -17.68
C LYS A 6 -1.50 -5.66 -16.60
N CYS A 7 -1.42 -4.34 -16.86
CA CYS A 7 -0.88 -3.37 -15.90
C CYS A 7 -1.69 -3.29 -14.59
N ILE A 8 -3.02 -3.41 -14.68
CA ILE A 8 -3.92 -3.36 -13.52
C ILE A 8 -3.87 -4.67 -12.71
N ILE A 9 -3.79 -5.81 -13.40
CA ILE A 9 -3.65 -7.13 -12.75
C ILE A 9 -2.28 -7.24 -12.05
N THR A 10 -1.21 -6.69 -12.64
CA THR A 10 0.11 -6.62 -11.97
C THR A 10 0.07 -5.71 -10.74
N LEU A 11 -0.76 -4.66 -10.73
CA LEU A 11 -0.94 -3.78 -9.58
C LEU A 11 -1.50 -4.53 -8.36
N LEU A 12 -2.40 -5.48 -8.59
CA LEU A 12 -3.03 -6.30 -7.55
C LEU A 12 -2.11 -7.42 -7.08
N PHE A 13 -1.37 -8.08 -8.00
CA PHE A 13 -0.62 -9.28 -7.63
C PHE A 13 0.52 -9.04 -6.62
N PHE A 14 1.11 -7.84 -6.59
CA PHE A 14 2.18 -7.51 -5.62
C PHE A 14 1.66 -7.10 -4.24
N LEU A 15 0.43 -6.61 -4.13
CA LEU A 15 -0.16 -6.18 -2.86
C LEU A 15 -0.84 -7.30 -2.07
N PHE A 16 -1.10 -8.46 -2.70
CA PHE A 16 -1.85 -9.56 -2.09
C PHE A 16 -0.98 -10.71 -1.57
N VAL A 17 0.35 -10.63 -1.64
CA VAL A 17 1.25 -11.62 -1.01
C VAL A 17 1.52 -11.23 0.44
N PHE A 18 0.46 -10.90 1.19
CA PHE A 18 0.56 -10.86 2.64
C PHE A 18 0.28 -12.26 3.16
N PRO A 19 1.24 -12.91 3.87
CA PRO A 19 0.91 -14.10 4.61
C PRO A 19 -0.15 -13.72 5.66
N SER A 20 -1.34 -14.31 5.57
CA SER A 20 -2.34 -14.24 6.63
C SER A 20 -1.80 -15.06 7.80
N ILE A 21 -1.28 -14.38 8.83
CA ILE A 21 -0.68 -15.05 9.98
C ILE A 21 -1.80 -15.41 10.96
N SER A 22 -2.10 -16.69 11.07
CA SER A 22 -2.94 -17.24 12.14
C SER A 22 -2.05 -17.55 13.34
N PHE A 23 -2.24 -16.84 14.45
CA PHE A 23 -1.47 -17.06 15.68
C PHE A 23 -2.09 -18.15 16.55
N ALA A 24 -1.24 -19.05 17.05
CA ALA A 24 -1.56 -19.93 18.16
C ALA A 24 -1.62 -19.11 19.46
N GLU A 25 -2.63 -19.37 20.30
CA GLU A 25 -2.83 -18.73 21.62
C GLU A 25 -1.56 -18.86 22.48
N THR A 26 -0.73 -17.82 22.44
CA THR A 26 0.38 -17.60 23.37
C THR A 26 0.02 -16.32 24.12
N GLU A 27 0.23 -16.26 25.44
CA GLU A 27 0.05 -15.02 26.19
C GLU A 27 0.93 -13.92 25.57
N MET A 28 0.31 -13.02 24.80
CA MET A 28 0.98 -11.89 24.19
C MET A 28 1.28 -10.86 25.26
N ASN A 29 2.51 -10.36 25.27
CA ASN A 29 2.86 -9.26 26.17
C ASN A 29 2.27 -7.92 25.62
N PRO A 30 2.20 -6.87 26.44
CA PRO A 30 1.63 -5.58 26.03
C PRO A 30 2.32 -4.94 24.82
N GLU A 31 3.63 -5.13 24.66
CA GLU A 31 4.40 -4.61 23.51
C GLU A 31 4.01 -5.30 22.21
N GLN A 32 3.84 -6.63 22.25
CA GLN A 32 3.40 -7.42 21.11
C GLN A 32 1.99 -7.04 20.68
N GLN A 33 1.07 -6.88 21.63
CA GLN A 33 -0.29 -6.43 21.32
C GLN A 33 -0.30 -5.02 20.73
N ALA A 34 0.51 -4.09 21.27
CA ALA A 34 0.62 -2.74 20.76
C ALA A 34 1.17 -2.70 19.32
N PHE A 35 2.16 -3.53 19.01
CA PHE A 35 2.66 -3.69 17.65
C PHE A 35 1.60 -4.26 16.71
N LEU A 36 0.88 -5.31 17.10
CA LEU A 36 -0.15 -5.92 16.25
C LEU A 36 -1.27 -4.95 15.90
N ASN A 37 -1.72 -4.14 16.86
CA ASN A 37 -2.70 -3.09 16.59
C ASN A 37 -2.17 -2.08 15.57
N PHE A 38 -0.90 -1.69 15.67
CA PHE A 38 -0.27 -0.80 14.70
C PHE A 38 -0.14 -1.46 13.32
N GLU A 39 0.24 -2.74 13.26
CA GLU A 39 0.33 -3.51 12.02
C GLU A 39 -1.04 -3.66 11.33
N GLU A 40 -2.12 -3.82 12.10
CA GLU A 40 -3.50 -3.83 11.60
C GLU A 40 -3.86 -2.47 10.97
N GLU A 41 -3.56 -1.35 11.64
CA GLU A 41 -3.78 -0.01 11.09
C GLU A 41 -3.02 0.21 9.76
N ILE A 42 -1.77 -0.25 9.67
CA ILE A 42 -1.00 -0.21 8.43
C ILE A 42 -1.62 -1.07 7.33
N SER A 43 -2.06 -2.28 7.68
CA SER A 43 -2.71 -3.20 6.74
C SER A 43 -4.00 -2.60 6.19
N ASP A 44 -4.83 -2.02 7.05
CA ASP A 44 -6.05 -1.33 6.67
C ASP A 44 -5.79 -0.14 5.74
N LEU A 45 -4.71 0.62 5.97
CA LEU A 45 -4.30 1.69 5.06
C LEU A 45 -3.93 1.17 3.68
N VAL A 46 -3.15 0.09 3.59
CA VAL A 46 -2.76 -0.49 2.30
C VAL A 46 -3.99 -1.03 1.56
N ILE A 47 -4.85 -1.77 2.24
CA ILE A 47 -6.08 -2.34 1.65
C ILE A 47 -7.03 -1.23 1.19
N SER A 48 -7.28 -0.23 2.03
CA SER A 48 -8.18 0.88 1.70
C SER A 48 -7.67 1.75 0.55
N SER A 49 -6.34 1.87 0.38
CA SER A 49 -5.72 2.60 -0.73
C SER A 49 -6.11 2.02 -2.09
N VAL A 50 -6.25 0.69 -2.18
CA VAL A 50 -6.57 0.00 -3.43
C VAL A 50 -8.02 -0.40 -3.58
N LYS A 51 -8.84 -0.28 -2.54
CA LYS A 51 -10.27 -0.58 -2.55
C LYS A 51 -11.07 0.00 -3.73
N PRO A 52 -10.79 1.20 -4.26
CA PRO A 52 -11.52 1.68 -5.45
C PRO A 52 -11.34 0.77 -6.67
N LEU A 53 -10.26 -0.01 -6.74
CA LEU A 53 -10.00 -0.97 -7.80
C LEU A 53 -10.97 -2.16 -7.79
N ASP A 54 -11.68 -2.44 -6.70
CA ASP A 54 -12.75 -3.46 -6.66
C ASP A 54 -13.85 -3.19 -7.71
N LYS A 55 -13.95 -1.94 -8.18
CA LYS A 55 -14.86 -1.56 -9.26
C LYS A 55 -14.47 -2.20 -10.60
N LEU A 56 -13.19 -2.55 -10.82
CA LEU A 56 -12.73 -3.22 -12.04
C LEU A 56 -13.34 -4.62 -12.18
N ASP A 57 -13.38 -5.37 -11.09
CA ASP A 57 -13.95 -6.72 -11.07
C ASP A 57 -15.45 -6.68 -11.37
N LYS A 58 -16.15 -5.70 -10.80
CA LYS A 58 -17.59 -5.48 -11.05
C LYS A 58 -17.90 -5.10 -12.50
N MET A 59 -16.92 -4.55 -13.22
CA MET A 59 -17.06 -4.13 -14.62
C MET A 59 -16.45 -5.16 -15.60
N ASN A 60 -16.12 -6.37 -15.13
CA ASN A 60 -15.50 -7.44 -15.93
C ASN A 60 -14.24 -6.97 -16.70
N GLY A 61 -13.52 -5.98 -16.17
CA GLY A 61 -12.37 -5.35 -16.84
C GLY A 61 -12.69 -4.61 -18.16
N LYS A 62 -13.97 -4.39 -18.50
CA LYS A 62 -14.41 -3.67 -19.70
C LYS A 62 -14.84 -2.25 -19.36
N LEU A 63 -13.87 -1.42 -18.99
CA LEU A 63 -14.08 0.01 -18.76
C LEU A 63 -14.04 0.78 -20.08
N SER A 64 -14.97 1.72 -20.24
CA SER A 64 -14.78 2.83 -21.18
C SER A 64 -13.61 3.71 -20.76
N GLU A 65 -13.13 4.56 -21.67
CA GLU A 65 -12.01 5.46 -21.38
C GLU A 65 -12.34 6.47 -20.28
N GLU A 66 -13.59 6.96 -20.26
CA GLU A 66 -14.09 7.87 -19.23
C GLU A 66 -14.15 7.19 -17.86
N GLU A 67 -14.66 5.95 -17.80
CA GLU A 67 -14.70 5.19 -16.54
C GLU A 67 -13.29 4.88 -16.04
N LEU A 68 -12.36 4.53 -16.92
CA LEU A 68 -10.97 4.28 -16.56
C LEU A 68 -10.28 5.56 -16.06
N TYR A 69 -10.53 6.70 -16.71
CA TYR A 69 -10.03 8.00 -16.28
C TYR A 69 -10.55 8.36 -14.88
N ASN A 70 -11.85 8.23 -14.66
CA ASN A 70 -12.48 8.52 -13.37
C ASN A 70 -12.00 7.56 -12.27
N LEU A 71 -11.80 6.29 -12.60
CA LEU A 71 -11.22 5.31 -11.69
C LEU A 71 -9.80 5.70 -11.29
N ALA A 72 -8.94 6.05 -12.25
CA ALA A 72 -7.57 6.48 -11.98
C ALA A 72 -7.55 7.68 -11.01
N LEU A 73 -8.38 8.71 -11.26
CA LEU A 73 -8.50 9.85 -10.35
C LEU A 73 -9.03 9.46 -8.97
N SER A 74 -10.00 8.55 -8.89
CA SER A 74 -10.54 8.06 -7.62
C SER A 74 -9.49 7.31 -6.81
N VAL A 75 -8.69 6.46 -7.44
CA VAL A 75 -7.60 5.71 -6.81
C VAL A 75 -6.51 6.68 -6.35
N GLY A 76 -6.13 7.64 -7.19
CA GLY A 76 -5.15 8.67 -6.82
C GLY A 76 -5.54 9.45 -5.57
N LYS A 77 -6.82 9.86 -5.46
CA LYS A 77 -7.34 10.53 -4.26
C LYS A 77 -7.27 9.65 -3.00
N ASN A 78 -7.49 8.35 -3.12
CA ASN A 78 -7.36 7.42 -2.00
C ASN A 78 -5.90 7.30 -1.55
N PHE A 79 -4.96 7.22 -2.49
CA PHE A 79 -3.53 7.25 -2.14
C PHE A 79 -3.14 8.56 -1.44
N ALA A 80 -3.60 9.71 -1.93
CA ALA A 80 -3.33 10.99 -1.29
C ALA A 80 -3.87 11.02 0.16
N ALA A 81 -5.12 10.64 0.36
CA ALA A 81 -5.74 10.58 1.69
C ALA A 81 -5.00 9.62 2.63
N ASN A 82 -4.61 8.44 2.15
CA ASN A 82 -3.91 7.47 2.97
C ASN A 82 -2.44 7.82 3.22
N SER A 83 -1.82 8.62 2.36
CA SER A 83 -0.52 9.26 2.65
C SER A 83 -0.62 10.17 3.87
N ASP A 84 -1.65 11.03 3.91
CA ASP A 84 -1.89 11.93 5.03
C ASP A 84 -2.17 11.17 6.33
N VAL A 85 -3.00 10.12 6.27
CA VAL A 85 -3.30 9.29 7.44
C VAL A 85 -2.04 8.54 7.92
N SER A 86 -1.25 7.99 7.00
CA SER A 86 0.00 7.28 7.34
C SER A 86 0.97 8.17 8.14
N ASN A 87 1.11 9.44 7.77
CA ASN A 87 1.94 10.40 8.52
C ASN A 87 1.39 10.70 9.92
N GLN A 88 0.07 10.64 10.10
CA GLN A 88 -0.61 10.96 11.36
C GLN A 88 -0.69 9.77 12.33
N LEU A 89 -0.46 8.55 11.86
CA LEU A 89 -0.45 7.34 12.69
C LEU A 89 0.47 7.51 13.90
N GLN A 90 -0.03 7.16 15.08
CA GLN A 90 0.74 7.27 16.31
C GLN A 90 1.52 5.99 16.52
N VAL A 91 2.84 6.09 16.60
CA VAL A 91 3.67 4.96 16.98
C VAL A 91 3.43 4.64 18.47
N PRO A 92 3.18 3.37 18.83
CA PRO A 92 2.88 3.01 20.21
C PRO A 92 4.04 3.37 21.16
N ASN A 93 3.71 4.11 22.22
CA ASN A 93 4.69 4.58 23.20
C ASN A 93 5.27 3.47 24.10
N MET A 94 4.57 2.34 24.18
CA MET A 94 4.95 1.16 24.97
C MET A 94 6.17 0.43 24.38
N LEU A 95 6.53 0.70 23.12
CA LEU A 95 7.64 0.06 22.43
C LEU A 95 8.98 0.72 22.80
N SER A 96 10.07 -0.05 22.67
CA SER A 96 11.43 0.44 22.84
C SER A 96 11.78 1.52 21.81
N ASP A 97 12.73 2.41 22.14
CA ASP A 97 13.09 3.55 21.29
C ASP A 97 13.57 3.15 19.89
N ASP A 98 14.28 2.02 19.77
CA ASP A 98 14.74 1.50 18.49
C ASP A 98 13.59 0.98 17.61
N ILE A 99 12.59 0.32 18.21
CA ILE A 99 11.39 -0.13 17.51
C ILE A 99 10.56 1.07 17.07
N LYS A 100 10.38 2.06 17.95
CA LYS A 100 9.63 3.27 17.61
C LYS A 100 10.25 4.02 16.43
N ALA A 101 11.57 4.21 16.44
CA ALA A 101 12.29 4.84 15.32
C ALA A 101 12.11 4.04 14.01
N SER A 102 12.08 2.70 14.10
CA SER A 102 11.85 1.83 12.95
C SER A 102 10.41 1.96 12.42
N LEU A 103 9.41 2.03 13.30
CA LEU A 103 8.00 2.24 12.91
C LEU A 103 7.74 3.63 12.33
N GLU A 104 8.44 4.67 12.80
CA GLU A 104 8.41 5.98 12.14
C GLU A 104 8.97 5.92 10.72
N THR A 105 10.03 5.11 10.49
CA THR A 105 10.55 4.88 9.15
C THR A 105 9.52 4.17 8.27
N VAL A 106 8.83 3.15 8.79
CA VAL A 106 7.75 2.44 8.09
C VAL A 106 6.65 3.42 7.63
N LYS A 107 6.19 4.31 8.52
CA LYS A 107 5.18 5.32 8.18
C LYS A 107 5.67 6.25 7.06
N ASN A 108 6.89 6.75 7.18
CA ASN A 108 7.47 7.66 6.19
C ASN A 108 7.59 6.98 4.82
N ASP A 109 8.05 5.73 4.78
CA ASP A 109 8.15 4.95 3.55
C ASP A 109 6.77 4.74 2.93
N LEU A 110 5.75 4.37 3.71
CA LEU A 110 4.39 4.21 3.20
C LEU A 110 3.80 5.52 2.68
N SER A 111 3.97 6.64 3.40
CA SER A 111 3.53 7.95 2.92
C SER A 111 4.22 8.35 1.61
N MET A 112 5.53 8.15 1.50
CA MET A 112 6.26 8.38 0.24
C MET A 112 5.72 7.48 -0.88
N GLY A 113 5.49 6.20 -0.57
CA GLY A 113 4.92 5.23 -1.49
C GLY A 113 3.56 5.65 -2.03
N PHE A 114 2.63 6.02 -1.14
CA PHE A 114 1.31 6.50 -1.51
C PHE A 114 1.37 7.81 -2.30
N THR A 115 2.26 8.74 -1.95
CA THR A 115 2.46 9.98 -2.72
C THR A 115 2.93 9.71 -4.15
N GLU A 116 3.87 8.78 -4.34
CA GLU A 116 4.32 8.38 -5.67
C GLU A 116 3.20 7.66 -6.44
N LEU A 117 2.39 6.82 -5.78
CA LEU A 117 1.25 6.13 -6.40
C LEU A 117 0.10 7.08 -6.77
N GLU A 118 -0.15 8.12 -5.99
CA GLU A 118 -1.03 9.22 -6.39
C GLU A 118 -0.54 9.86 -7.69
N GLY A 119 0.73 10.28 -7.72
CA GLY A 119 1.33 10.88 -8.90
C GLY A 119 1.27 9.97 -10.12
N SER A 120 1.48 8.66 -9.92
CA SER A 120 1.30 7.63 -10.93
C SER A 120 -0.11 7.66 -11.53
N MET A 121 -1.15 7.63 -10.69
CA MET A 121 -2.54 7.65 -11.15
C MET A 121 -2.91 8.96 -11.88
N ILE A 122 -2.40 10.11 -11.42
CA ILE A 122 -2.58 11.39 -12.11
C ILE A 122 -1.98 11.35 -13.52
N TYR A 123 -0.76 10.81 -13.66
CA TYR A 123 -0.13 10.67 -14.97
C TYR A 123 -0.86 9.68 -15.87
N PHE A 124 -1.39 8.59 -15.30
CA PHE A 124 -2.21 7.64 -16.06
C PHE A 124 -3.48 8.28 -16.59
N ALA A 125 -4.18 9.08 -15.77
CA ALA A 125 -5.35 9.84 -16.21
C ALA A 125 -5.01 10.81 -17.35
N ARG A 126 -3.87 11.54 -17.25
CA ARG A 126 -3.38 12.41 -18.34
C ARG A 126 -3.05 11.65 -19.62
N TYR A 127 -2.46 10.46 -19.49
CA TYR A 127 -2.21 9.58 -20.63
C TYR A 127 -3.52 9.15 -21.32
N ILE A 128 -4.55 8.77 -20.55
CA ILE A 128 -5.85 8.40 -21.13
C ILE A 128 -6.44 9.56 -21.93
N ALA A 129 -6.40 10.78 -21.37
CA ALA A 129 -6.99 11.97 -22.00
C ALA A 129 -6.24 12.45 -23.25
N SER A 130 -4.90 12.35 -23.27
CA SER A 130 -4.07 12.95 -24.33
C SER A 130 -3.46 11.96 -25.30
N ARG A 131 -3.33 10.69 -24.91
CA ARG A 131 -2.56 9.64 -25.60
C ARG A 131 -1.08 9.96 -25.81
N ASP A 132 -0.54 10.92 -25.05
CA ASP A 132 0.88 11.26 -25.05
C ASP A 132 1.69 10.25 -24.24
N SER A 133 2.62 9.56 -24.92
CA SER A 133 3.46 8.52 -24.32
C SER A 133 4.34 9.04 -23.17
N THR A 134 4.70 10.32 -23.15
CA THR A 134 5.49 10.90 -22.06
C THR A 134 4.78 10.83 -20.71
N PHE A 135 3.44 10.88 -20.69
CA PHE A 135 2.66 10.66 -19.48
C PHE A 135 2.63 9.18 -19.08
N TYR A 136 2.67 8.26 -20.04
CA TYR A 136 2.77 6.84 -19.75
C TYR A 136 4.12 6.46 -19.12
N ASP A 137 5.21 7.05 -19.60
CA ASP A 137 6.54 6.85 -19.03
C ASP A 137 6.59 7.35 -17.58
N LYS A 138 6.04 8.54 -17.31
CA LYS A 138 5.94 9.10 -15.96
C LYS A 138 5.03 8.27 -15.05
N TYR A 139 3.91 7.78 -15.56
CA TYR A 139 3.04 6.84 -14.84
C TYR A 139 3.83 5.62 -14.37
N THR A 140 4.58 5.00 -15.28
CA THR A 140 5.38 3.79 -15.02
C THR A 140 6.46 4.07 -13.96
N GLN A 141 7.23 5.14 -14.14
CA GLN A 141 8.27 5.53 -13.18
C GLN A 141 7.71 5.77 -11.77
N LYS A 142 6.63 6.54 -11.66
CA LYS A 142 5.98 6.83 -10.38
C LYS A 142 5.37 5.59 -9.74
N ARG A 143 4.79 4.70 -10.54
CA ARG A 143 4.25 3.42 -10.07
C ARG A 143 5.34 2.58 -9.41
N ASP A 144 6.46 2.41 -10.11
CA ASP A 144 7.54 1.53 -9.67
C ASP A 144 8.23 2.09 -8.42
N ASN A 145 8.43 3.42 -8.36
CA ASN A 145 8.90 4.09 -7.14
C ASN A 145 7.93 3.88 -5.96
N GLY A 146 6.63 4.07 -6.21
CA GLY A 146 5.59 3.90 -5.21
C GLY A 146 5.57 2.51 -4.62
N PHE A 147 5.61 1.48 -5.46
CA PHE A 147 5.71 0.10 -4.99
C PHE A 147 6.99 -0.19 -4.22
N ARG A 148 8.14 0.32 -4.67
CA ARG A 148 9.40 0.12 -3.96
C ARG A 148 9.35 0.66 -2.52
N TYR A 149 8.74 1.83 -2.31
CA TYR A 149 8.59 2.39 -0.96
C TYR A 149 7.57 1.61 -0.12
N VAL A 150 6.42 1.25 -0.69
CA VAL A 150 5.42 0.44 0.02
C VAL A 150 6.01 -0.91 0.43
N ASP A 151 6.67 -1.61 -0.49
CA ASP A 151 7.34 -2.89 -0.22
C ASP A 151 8.44 -2.76 0.85
N GLY A 152 9.24 -1.69 0.79
CA GLY A 152 10.28 -1.40 1.79
C GLY A 152 9.68 -1.17 3.19
N GLY A 153 8.61 -0.38 3.29
CA GLY A 153 7.89 -0.14 4.54
C GLY A 153 7.30 -1.42 5.12
N LEU A 154 6.65 -2.23 4.29
CA LEU A 154 6.04 -3.50 4.72
C LEU A 154 7.08 -4.54 5.12
N THR A 155 8.18 -4.67 4.38
CA THR A 155 9.29 -5.54 4.73
C THR A 155 9.91 -5.15 6.07
N SER A 156 10.06 -3.85 6.31
CA SER A 156 10.55 -3.32 7.58
C SER A 156 9.58 -3.62 8.73
N LEU A 157 8.27 -3.47 8.49
CA LEU A 157 7.22 -3.84 9.46
C LEU A 157 7.30 -5.32 9.84
N SER A 158 7.36 -6.23 8.86
CA SER A 158 7.50 -7.67 9.13
C SER A 158 8.80 -8.01 9.87
N THR A 159 9.90 -7.31 9.57
CA THR A 159 11.18 -7.47 10.27
C THR A 159 11.07 -7.08 11.75
N ILE A 160 10.31 -6.02 12.06
CA ILE A 160 10.04 -5.62 13.45
C ILE A 160 9.18 -6.69 14.16
N GLY A 161 8.16 -7.22 13.48
CA GLY A 161 7.35 -8.33 14.00
C GLY A 161 8.18 -9.57 14.34
N LEU A 162 9.18 -9.90 13.51
CA LEU A 162 10.13 -10.99 13.79
C LEU A 162 10.94 -10.72 15.06
N ARG A 163 11.47 -9.50 15.22
CA ARG A 163 12.26 -9.09 16.40
C ARG A 163 11.45 -9.16 17.69
N LEU A 164 10.16 -8.84 17.62
CA LEU A 164 9.22 -8.93 18.74
C LEU A 164 8.78 -10.37 19.05
N ASN A 165 9.34 -11.39 18.37
CA ASN A 165 8.95 -12.79 18.46
C ASN A 165 7.46 -13.04 18.19
N ILE A 166 6.82 -12.15 17.45
CA ILE A 166 5.42 -12.32 17.06
C ILE A 166 5.37 -13.47 16.03
N LEU A 167 6.36 -13.54 15.14
CA LEU A 167 6.47 -14.55 14.08
C LEU A 167 7.20 -15.86 14.50
N GLY A 168 7.41 -16.09 15.81
CA GLY A 168 8.42 -17.03 16.33
C GLY A 168 7.96 -18.35 16.95
N LYS A 169 6.68 -18.73 16.91
CA LYS A 169 6.22 -20.04 17.44
C LYS A 169 5.28 -20.74 16.47
N GLY A 170 5.86 -21.30 15.41
CA GLY A 170 5.11 -22.04 14.37
C GLY A 170 5.98 -22.79 13.37
N LEU A 171 7.14 -23.32 13.80
CA LEU A 171 7.84 -24.42 13.12
C LEU A 171 7.84 -25.65 14.04
#